data_AF-A0A0Q8HWI5-F1
#
_entry.id   AF-A0A0Q8HWI5-F1
#
_cell.length_a   1.000
_cell.length_b   1.000
_cell.length_c   1.000
_cell.angle_alpha   90.00
_cell.angle_beta   90.00
_cell.angle_gamma   90.00
#
_symmetry.space_group_name_H-M   'P 1'
#
loop_
_entity.id
_entity.type
_entity.pdbx_description
1 polymer ?
#
loop_
_entity_poly.entity_id
_entity_poly.type
_entity_poly.pdbx_seq_one_letter_code
_entity_poly.pdbx_strand_id
1 'polypeptide(L)'
;MGCVLALGFLLATPAEGGPRSESRNAPIVLANAAYAQSLDSTGVEDYWTADRMESALPLGLDEVGNPIKPRAAAPRSTSRATTLTAPRSVGKLFFTTPQGNAVCSAAAVNTAEKNVIITAAHCAHSGKPKACGLLGTQICPGQYYTNFLFVPRYANGAAPDGKWAGTRAITHQQWIDSENLDFDQALIEVAPRSGLNLVSVVGGNGLAWNYPATESDIRVWGWPAEGVYNGETVQRCVGNTTPFESAGDAKIPCPLTGGASGGPWFISMANANVGFIWAVTSRRTVTGPAYLIAHPVGRSILTLLSVARASRVAPRTTDRAASRTSISLRAVPPRVGRGQLVRLRSRTSASTRVVLGVRYSANGAWHRVEVKRTGGDGIVEFQQKPARVGLRWYRVRTTTATATVRVRVYPCPLPVDRTAAVVDATGCTAPVG
;
A
#
# COMPACT_ATOMS: atom_id res chain seq x y z
N MET A 1 64.61 32.63 -42.06
CA MET A 1 65.51 32.09 -41.01
C MET A 1 64.63 31.56 -39.88
N GLY A 2 64.86 30.40 -39.26
CA GLY A 2 65.84 29.33 -39.56
C GLY A 2 65.72 28.17 -38.56
N CYS A 3 66.20 26.98 -38.97
CA CYS A 3 66.34 25.68 -38.28
C CYS A 3 66.77 25.72 -36.78
N VAL A 4 66.72 24.64 -35.97
CA VAL A 4 66.85 23.17 -36.20
C VAL A 4 66.01 22.45 -35.12
N LEU A 5 65.07 21.53 -35.40
CA LEU A 5 65.20 20.07 -35.68
C LEU A 5 65.81 19.22 -34.53
N ALA A 6 65.05 18.25 -34.00
CA ALA A 6 65.55 17.14 -33.18
C ALA A 6 64.67 15.89 -33.39
N LEU A 7 65.27 14.71 -33.50
CA LEU A 7 64.59 13.44 -33.80
C LEU A 7 64.25 12.66 -32.51
N GLY A 8 63.19 11.82 -32.59
CA GLY A 8 62.82 10.88 -31.54
C GLY A 8 61.88 9.79 -32.05
N PHE A 9 62.40 8.83 -32.82
CA PHE A 9 61.67 7.63 -33.25
C PHE A 9 61.84 6.50 -32.22
N LEU A 10 60.76 5.91 -31.74
CA LEU A 10 60.78 4.59 -31.10
C LEU A 10 59.45 3.85 -31.29
N LEU A 11 59.50 2.53 -31.13
CA LEU A 11 58.55 1.59 -31.76
C LEU A 11 57.34 1.25 -30.88
N ALA A 12 56.32 0.69 -31.54
CA ALA A 12 54.99 0.45 -30.98
C ALA A 12 54.87 -0.83 -30.13
N THR A 13 53.94 -0.82 -29.18
CA THR A 13 53.14 -1.98 -28.79
C THR A 13 51.68 -1.56 -28.54
N PRO A 14 50.68 -2.37 -28.94
CA PRO A 14 49.29 -2.16 -28.54
C PRO A 14 49.06 -2.77 -27.15
N ALA A 15 48.59 -1.97 -26.19
CA ALA A 15 48.18 -2.48 -24.89
C ALA A 15 46.71 -2.93 -24.93
N GLU A 16 46.47 -4.24 -25.01
CA GLU A 16 45.12 -4.83 -24.97
C GLU A 16 44.49 -4.70 -23.57
N GLY A 17 43.89 -3.52 -23.31
CA GLY A 17 43.11 -3.23 -22.11
C GLY A 17 41.77 -3.96 -22.09
N GLY A 18 41.78 -5.29 -21.93
CA GLY A 18 40.57 -6.09 -21.79
C GLY A 18 39.68 -5.61 -20.63
N PRO A 19 38.35 -5.57 -20.79
CA PRO A 19 37.46 -4.97 -19.79
C PRO A 19 37.48 -5.78 -18.49
N ARG A 20 38.00 -5.18 -17.42
CA ARG A 20 37.96 -5.76 -16.08
C ARG A 20 36.50 -5.98 -15.66
N SER A 21 36.20 -7.18 -15.17
CA SER A 21 34.88 -7.51 -14.62
C SER A 21 34.66 -6.79 -13.28
N GLU A 22 33.98 -5.64 -13.30
CA GLU A 22 33.60 -4.96 -12.07
C GLU A 22 32.67 -5.81 -11.20
N SER A 23 32.95 -5.80 -9.90
CA SER A 23 32.22 -6.59 -8.90
C SER A 23 30.79 -6.08 -8.75
N ARG A 24 29.80 -6.94 -9.00
CA ARG A 24 28.37 -6.64 -8.80
C ARG A 24 27.94 -6.65 -7.32
N ASN A 25 28.66 -5.92 -6.47
CA ASN A 25 28.40 -5.78 -5.04
C ASN A 25 28.62 -4.33 -4.52
N ALA A 26 28.43 -3.33 -5.38
CA ALA A 26 28.22 -1.96 -4.90
C ALA A 26 26.88 -1.89 -4.14
N PRO A 27 26.82 -1.28 -2.93
CA PRO A 27 25.57 -1.09 -2.23
C PRO A 27 24.67 -0.10 -3.00
N ILE A 28 23.38 -0.40 -3.10
CA ILE A 28 22.41 0.53 -3.68
C ILE A 28 22.22 1.69 -2.70
N VAL A 29 22.89 2.81 -2.97
CA VAL A 29 22.60 4.08 -2.30
C VAL A 29 21.17 4.48 -2.67
N LEU A 30 20.26 4.42 -1.70
CA LEU A 30 18.88 4.88 -1.88
C LEU A 30 18.90 6.42 -1.94
N ALA A 31 18.86 6.98 -3.15
CA ALA A 31 18.84 8.43 -3.40
C ALA A 31 17.63 9.17 -2.78
N ASN A 32 16.69 8.43 -2.17
CA ASN A 32 15.55 8.96 -1.45
C ASN A 32 15.76 8.73 0.04
N ALA A 33 16.35 9.72 0.70
CA ALA A 33 16.56 9.73 2.15
C ALA A 33 15.23 9.84 2.91
N ALA A 34 15.26 9.46 4.19
CA ALA A 34 14.11 9.57 5.08
C ALA A 34 14.58 9.99 6.47
N TYR A 35 13.82 10.88 7.09
CA TYR A 35 14.08 11.37 8.45
C TYR A 35 13.08 10.74 9.43
N ALA A 36 13.43 10.71 10.71
CA ALA A 36 12.55 10.24 11.78
C ALA A 36 12.66 11.13 13.01
N GLN A 37 11.52 11.51 13.59
CA GLN A 37 11.42 12.29 14.82
C GLN A 37 10.77 11.45 15.91
N SER A 38 11.49 11.24 17.03
CA SER A 38 10.91 10.66 18.24
C SER A 38 9.87 11.62 18.84
N LEU A 39 8.76 11.06 19.30
CA LEU A 39 7.62 11.79 19.83
C LEU A 39 7.49 11.49 21.32
N ASP A 40 7.08 12.48 22.11
CA ASP A 40 6.53 12.17 23.44
C ASP A 40 5.12 11.58 23.26
N SER A 41 4.91 10.40 23.85
CA SER A 41 3.62 9.72 23.89
C SER A 41 2.95 9.81 25.27
N THR A 42 3.60 10.43 26.25
CA THR A 42 3.13 10.58 27.63
C THR A 42 1.87 11.44 27.67
N GLY A 43 0.81 10.95 28.32
CA GLY A 43 -0.46 11.69 28.45
C GLY A 43 -1.23 11.94 27.14
N VAL A 44 -0.77 11.43 25.98
CA VAL A 44 -1.46 11.65 24.69
C VAL A 44 -2.86 11.05 24.67
N GLU A 45 -3.09 9.91 25.34
CA GLU A 45 -4.45 9.36 25.48
C GLU A 45 -5.37 10.26 26.32
N ASP A 46 -4.85 11.03 27.27
CA ASP A 46 -5.61 11.94 28.13
C ASP A 46 -5.78 13.33 27.50
N TYR A 47 -4.81 13.75 26.68
CA TYR A 47 -4.89 14.95 25.86
C TYR A 47 -6.11 14.91 24.93
N TRP A 48 -6.38 13.76 24.30
CA TRP A 48 -7.54 13.57 23.41
C TRP A 48 -8.82 13.22 24.16
N THR A 49 -9.45 14.26 24.73
CA THR A 49 -10.85 14.22 25.17
C THR A 49 -11.80 14.02 23.97
N ALA A 50 -13.05 13.64 24.25
CA ALA A 50 -14.08 13.51 23.21
C ALA A 50 -14.25 14.82 22.44
N ASP A 51 -14.40 15.94 23.15
CA ASP A 51 -14.57 17.27 22.58
C ASP A 51 -13.42 17.66 21.66
N ARG A 52 -12.16 17.37 22.04
CA ARG A 52 -10.98 17.64 21.20
C ARG A 52 -10.92 16.76 19.97
N MET A 53 -11.42 15.52 20.02
CA MET A 53 -11.52 14.64 18.85
C MET A 53 -12.66 15.07 17.90
N GLU A 54 -13.76 15.61 18.42
CA GLU A 54 -14.88 16.12 17.61
C GLU A 54 -14.56 17.50 17.02
N SER A 55 -13.84 18.37 17.74
CA SER A 55 -13.49 19.73 17.30
C SER A 55 -12.21 19.83 16.45
N ALA A 56 -11.53 18.72 16.16
CA ALA A 56 -10.25 18.73 15.44
C ALA A 56 -10.46 18.92 13.93
N LEU A 57 -9.71 19.86 13.34
CA LEU A 57 -9.92 20.32 11.97
C LEU A 57 -9.26 19.41 10.93
N PRO A 58 -9.90 19.13 9.79
CA PRO A 58 -9.26 18.33 8.74
C PRO A 58 -8.04 19.02 8.14
N LEU A 59 -7.00 18.25 7.83
CA LEU A 59 -6.06 18.65 6.77
C LEU A 59 -6.56 18.17 5.40
N GLY A 60 -6.20 18.92 4.36
CA GLY A 60 -6.48 18.56 2.97
C GLY A 60 -5.70 19.47 2.02
N LEU A 61 -5.28 18.90 0.89
CA LEU A 61 -4.54 19.59 -0.17
C LEU A 61 -5.39 19.62 -1.46
N ASP A 62 -5.29 20.70 -2.23
CA ASP A 62 -5.90 20.83 -3.55
C ASP A 62 -5.16 20.01 -4.63
N GLU A 63 -5.67 19.99 -5.85
CA GLU A 63 -5.11 19.19 -6.95
C GLU A 63 -3.61 19.43 -7.22
N VAL A 64 -3.10 20.63 -6.94
CA VAL A 64 -1.68 21.04 -7.13
C VAL A 64 -0.87 21.10 -5.83
N GLY A 65 -1.46 20.75 -4.68
CA GLY A 65 -0.77 20.60 -3.39
C GLY A 65 -0.88 21.78 -2.42
N ASN A 66 -1.71 22.80 -2.68
CA ASN A 66 -1.90 23.89 -1.71
C ASN A 66 -2.77 23.45 -0.53
N PRO A 67 -2.49 23.91 0.71
CA PRO A 67 -3.37 23.68 1.86
C PRO A 67 -4.76 24.32 1.67
N ILE A 68 -5.81 23.50 1.74
CA ILE A 68 -7.20 23.96 1.72
C ILE A 68 -7.57 24.46 3.12
N LYS A 69 -8.15 25.67 3.22
CA LYS A 69 -8.76 26.16 4.46
C LYS A 69 -10.04 25.37 4.76
N PRO A 70 -10.17 24.66 5.89
CA PRO A 70 -11.35 23.86 6.18
C PRO A 70 -12.64 24.66 6.19
N ARG A 71 -13.62 24.25 5.37
CA ARG A 71 -15.01 24.70 5.53
C ARG A 71 -15.66 23.99 6.72
N ALA A 72 -16.59 24.67 7.39
CA ALA A 72 -17.42 24.10 8.44
C ALA A 72 -18.01 22.72 8.03
N ALA A 73 -17.95 21.79 8.98
CA ALA A 73 -18.52 20.45 8.88
C ALA A 73 -20.05 20.46 8.92
N ALA A 74 -20.66 19.37 8.45
CA ALA A 74 -22.08 19.13 8.66
C ALA A 74 -22.37 18.88 10.16
N PRO A 75 -23.51 19.34 10.71
CA PRO A 75 -23.91 18.97 12.05
C PRO A 75 -24.10 17.46 12.18
N ARG A 76 -23.75 16.92 13.35
CA ARG A 76 -23.81 15.48 13.67
C ARG A 76 -25.24 14.95 13.54
N SER A 77 -25.50 14.12 12.52
CA SER A 77 -26.81 13.52 12.34
C SER A 77 -27.14 12.55 13.49
N THR A 78 -28.32 12.72 14.07
CA THR A 78 -28.90 11.77 15.05
C THR A 78 -29.59 10.58 14.40
N SER A 79 -29.72 10.56 13.06
CA SER A 79 -30.37 9.47 12.35
C SER A 79 -29.54 8.18 12.38
N ARG A 80 -30.19 7.06 12.74
CA ARG A 80 -29.58 5.72 12.81
C ARG A 80 -29.39 5.10 11.43
N ALA A 81 -28.74 5.82 10.51
CA ALA A 81 -28.31 5.30 9.23
C ALA A 81 -27.38 4.09 9.43
N THR A 82 -27.34 3.16 8.47
CA THR A 82 -26.48 1.97 8.53
C THR A 82 -25.00 2.38 8.48
N THR A 83 -24.40 2.60 9.65
CA THR A 83 -23.02 3.09 9.78
C THR A 83 -22.05 2.09 9.17
N LEU A 84 -21.35 2.54 8.12
CA LEU A 84 -20.29 1.76 7.50
C LEU A 84 -19.21 1.43 8.56
N THR A 85 -18.78 0.18 8.62
CA THR A 85 -17.69 -0.24 9.52
C THR A 85 -16.40 -0.37 8.71
N ALA A 86 -15.33 0.28 9.17
CA ALA A 86 -14.02 0.19 8.53
C ALA A 86 -13.40 -1.22 8.72
N PRO A 87 -12.47 -1.65 7.83
CA PRO A 87 -11.60 -2.78 8.14
C PRO A 87 -10.87 -2.50 9.47
N ARG A 88 -10.73 -3.49 10.36
CA ARG A 88 -10.17 -3.26 11.71
C ARG A 88 -8.84 -2.52 11.70
N SER A 89 -7.99 -2.77 10.70
CA SER A 89 -6.69 -2.12 10.53
C SER A 89 -6.72 -0.65 10.10
N VAL A 90 -7.89 -0.02 9.95
CA VAL A 90 -8.05 1.33 9.37
C VAL A 90 -8.74 2.25 10.39
N GLY A 91 -8.26 3.49 10.54
CA GLY A 91 -8.68 4.39 11.63
C GLY A 91 -8.54 5.88 11.33
N LYS A 92 -9.20 6.71 12.15
CA LYS A 92 -9.01 8.17 12.20
C LYS A 92 -7.68 8.43 12.93
N LEU A 93 -6.93 9.42 12.46
CA LEU A 93 -5.65 9.86 13.01
C LEU A 93 -5.81 11.30 13.52
N PHE A 94 -5.60 11.51 14.81
CA PHE A 94 -5.60 12.81 15.46
C PHE A 94 -4.17 13.25 15.75
N PHE A 95 -3.88 14.54 15.67
CA PHE A 95 -2.56 15.12 15.96
C PHE A 95 -2.67 16.64 16.22
N THR A 96 -1.64 17.22 16.82
CA THR A 96 -1.55 18.67 17.09
C THR A 96 -0.54 19.31 16.13
N THR A 97 -1.03 20.27 15.35
CA THR A 97 -0.23 21.15 14.46
C THR A 97 0.05 22.48 15.15
N PRO A 98 0.95 23.34 14.62
CA PRO A 98 1.10 24.72 15.10
C PRO A 98 -0.17 25.58 14.98
N GLN A 99 -1.16 25.15 14.19
CA GLN A 99 -2.46 25.79 14.02
C GLN A 99 -3.55 25.20 14.93
N GLY A 100 -3.22 24.19 15.75
CA GLY A 100 -4.14 23.49 16.65
C GLY A 100 -4.38 22.03 16.29
N ASN A 101 -5.43 21.46 16.88
CA ASN A 101 -5.77 20.04 16.73
C ASN A 101 -6.36 19.73 15.36
N ALA A 102 -5.83 18.68 14.72
CA ALA A 102 -6.13 18.31 13.36
C ALA A 102 -6.42 16.81 13.18
N VAL A 103 -7.08 16.47 12.07
CA VAL A 103 -7.42 15.09 11.70
C VAL A 103 -7.02 14.70 10.28
N CYS A 104 -6.60 13.45 10.16
CA CYS A 104 -6.41 12.68 8.95
C CYS A 104 -6.96 11.25 9.15
N SER A 105 -6.69 10.38 8.20
CA SER A 105 -6.93 8.94 8.24
C SER A 105 -5.60 8.18 8.16
N ALA A 106 -5.58 6.94 8.64
CA ALA A 106 -4.40 6.08 8.59
C ALA A 106 -4.76 4.58 8.60
N ALA A 107 -3.76 3.72 8.38
CA ALA A 107 -3.94 2.27 8.46
C ALA A 107 -2.71 1.53 8.98
N ALA A 108 -2.93 0.51 9.82
CA ALA A 108 -1.89 -0.38 10.36
C ALA A 108 -1.21 -1.18 9.23
N VAL A 109 0.10 -1.31 9.29
CA VAL A 109 0.95 -2.00 8.32
C VAL A 109 1.61 -3.21 8.98
N ASN A 110 1.65 -4.35 8.30
CA ASN A 110 2.38 -5.54 8.77
C ASN A 110 3.89 -5.38 8.58
N THR A 111 4.53 -4.75 9.55
CA THR A 111 5.99 -4.68 9.68
C THR A 111 6.51 -5.78 10.62
N ALA A 112 7.80 -5.76 11.00
CA ALA A 112 8.32 -6.72 11.98
C ALA A 112 7.96 -6.27 13.42
N GLU A 113 7.92 -4.96 13.63
CA GLU A 113 7.70 -4.22 14.88
C GLU A 113 6.23 -4.28 15.34
N LYS A 114 5.29 -4.63 14.44
CA LYS A 114 3.84 -4.79 14.68
C LYS A 114 3.09 -3.54 15.18
N ASN A 115 3.75 -2.39 15.22
CA ASN A 115 3.23 -1.14 15.77
C ASN A 115 3.41 0.05 14.82
N VAL A 116 3.20 -0.16 13.51
CA VAL A 116 3.37 0.88 12.49
C VAL A 116 2.05 1.12 11.76
N ILE A 117 1.71 2.40 11.56
CA ILE A 117 0.68 2.86 10.64
C ILE A 117 1.30 3.58 9.44
N ILE A 118 0.61 3.60 8.30
CA ILE A 118 0.87 4.50 7.17
C ILE A 118 -0.20 5.58 7.10
N THR A 119 0.21 6.80 6.74
CA THR A 119 -0.63 7.97 6.46
C THR A 119 0.06 8.85 5.40
N ALA A 120 -0.48 10.03 5.08
CA ALA A 120 0.14 10.98 4.15
C ALA A 120 1.25 11.79 4.87
N ALA A 121 2.24 12.28 4.14
CA ALA A 121 3.33 13.05 4.75
C ALA A 121 2.87 14.42 5.24
N HIS A 122 1.92 15.06 4.56
CA HIS A 122 1.29 16.29 5.03
C HIS A 122 0.44 16.11 6.30
N CYS A 123 0.11 14.86 6.68
CA CYS A 123 -0.50 14.52 7.97
C CYS A 123 0.54 14.25 9.08
N ALA A 124 1.84 14.22 8.75
CA ALA A 124 2.91 13.90 9.69
C ALA A 124 3.91 15.06 9.90
N HIS A 125 4.15 15.86 8.86
CA HIS A 125 5.16 16.92 8.82
C HIS A 125 4.67 18.11 7.99
N SER A 126 4.94 19.34 8.45
CA SER A 126 4.43 20.59 7.87
C SER A 126 5.00 21.00 6.50
N GLY A 127 5.75 20.11 5.84
CA GLY A 127 6.45 20.39 4.59
C GLY A 127 7.67 21.30 4.75
N LYS A 128 8.04 21.99 3.66
CA LYS A 128 9.18 22.92 3.58
C LYS A 128 9.07 24.13 4.52
N PRO A 129 10.18 24.85 4.80
CA PRO A 129 10.16 26.08 5.59
C PRO A 129 9.18 27.12 5.04
N LYS A 130 8.47 27.81 5.95
CA LYS A 130 7.31 28.66 5.62
C LYS A 130 7.29 29.96 6.42
N ALA A 131 6.63 30.97 5.85
CA ALA A 131 6.30 32.22 6.52
C ALA A 131 5.51 31.97 7.83
N CYS A 132 5.92 32.62 8.90
CA CYS A 132 5.39 32.44 10.26
C CYS A 132 5.57 33.72 11.11
N GLY A 133 5.13 33.64 12.37
CA GLY A 133 5.06 34.81 13.26
C GLY A 133 3.87 35.71 12.94
N LEU A 134 3.56 36.65 13.84
CA LEU A 134 2.36 37.51 13.77
C LEU A 134 2.27 38.35 12.48
N LEU A 135 3.43 38.70 11.89
CA LEU A 135 3.53 39.52 10.68
C LEU A 135 3.87 38.70 9.42
N GLY A 136 4.02 37.37 9.53
CA GLY A 136 4.44 36.50 8.40
C GLY A 136 5.88 36.72 7.90
N THR A 137 6.67 37.57 8.55
CA THR A 137 8.02 37.97 8.11
C THR A 137 9.13 37.00 8.51
N GLN A 138 8.88 36.09 9.46
CA GLN A 138 9.85 35.07 9.86
C GLN A 138 9.69 33.83 8.99
N ILE A 139 10.81 33.19 8.61
CA ILE A 139 10.77 31.83 8.03
C ILE A 139 10.98 30.82 9.16
N CYS A 140 9.96 30.01 9.44
CA CYS A 140 10.06 28.87 10.34
C CYS A 140 10.49 27.62 9.55
N PRO A 141 11.33 26.74 10.13
CA PRO A 141 11.61 25.43 9.54
C PRO A 141 10.34 24.57 9.49
N GLY A 142 10.36 23.56 8.62
CA GLY A 142 9.39 22.47 8.68
C GLY A 142 9.51 21.71 10.01
N GLN A 143 8.39 21.19 10.50
CA GLN A 143 8.36 20.42 11.74
C GLN A 143 7.39 19.23 11.67
N TYR A 144 7.72 18.17 12.40
CA TYR A 144 6.80 17.09 12.69
C TYR A 144 5.71 17.58 13.65
N TYR A 145 4.51 17.03 13.50
CA TYR A 145 3.41 17.28 14.44
C TYR A 145 3.58 16.48 15.73
N THR A 146 2.73 16.75 16.73
CA THR A 146 2.78 16.11 18.06
C THR A 146 1.45 15.49 18.45
N ASN A 147 1.38 14.85 19.62
CA ASN A 147 0.16 14.24 20.16
C ASN A 147 -0.55 13.26 19.20
N PHE A 148 0.21 12.50 18.40
CA PHE A 148 -0.40 11.56 17.44
C PHE A 148 -1.22 10.50 18.16
N LEU A 149 -2.47 10.31 17.74
CA LEU A 149 -3.36 9.28 18.25
C LEU A 149 -4.09 8.59 17.11
N PHE A 150 -3.84 7.29 16.93
CA PHE A 150 -4.55 6.46 15.98
C PHE A 150 -5.71 5.73 16.66
N VAL A 151 -6.91 5.82 16.08
CA VAL A 151 -8.10 5.13 16.59
C VAL A 151 -8.72 4.26 15.48
N PRO A 152 -8.41 2.94 15.46
CA PRO A 152 -8.96 2.01 14.48
C PRO A 152 -10.47 1.87 14.64
N ARG A 153 -11.19 1.85 13.51
CA ARG A 153 -12.67 1.89 13.42
C ARG A 153 -13.32 2.98 14.28
N TYR A 154 -12.69 4.15 14.41
CA TYR A 154 -13.30 5.31 15.09
C TYR A 154 -14.71 5.58 14.57
N ALA A 155 -15.67 5.72 15.48
CA ALA A 155 -17.03 6.11 15.13
C ALA A 155 -17.68 6.87 16.28
N ASN A 156 -18.11 8.11 16.05
CA ASN A 156 -18.91 8.90 16.99
C ASN A 156 -18.26 9.00 18.40
N GLY A 157 -16.95 9.25 18.47
CA GLY A 157 -16.17 9.23 19.72
C GLY A 157 -15.74 7.84 20.23
N ALA A 158 -16.30 6.74 19.72
CA ALA A 158 -15.98 5.39 20.16
C ALA A 158 -14.65 4.87 19.57
N ALA A 159 -13.87 4.18 20.40
CA ALA A 159 -12.56 3.58 20.08
C ALA A 159 -12.60 2.04 20.26
N PRO A 160 -13.29 1.29 19.38
CA PRO A 160 -13.64 -0.12 19.63
C PRO A 160 -12.46 -1.10 19.51
N ASP A 161 -11.31 -0.68 18.97
CA ASP A 161 -10.03 -1.42 19.02
C ASP A 161 -8.96 -0.69 19.87
N GLY A 162 -9.40 0.20 20.77
CA GLY A 162 -8.54 1.05 21.60
C GLY A 162 -8.04 2.31 20.90
N LYS A 163 -7.31 3.14 21.65
CA LYS A 163 -6.56 4.30 21.16
C LYS A 163 -5.07 3.94 21.16
N TRP A 164 -4.27 4.50 20.25
CA TRP A 164 -2.86 4.13 20.06
C TRP A 164 -2.01 5.38 19.86
N ALA A 165 -1.23 5.76 20.88
CA ALA A 165 -0.39 6.97 20.86
C ALA A 165 0.87 6.77 20.01
N GLY A 166 1.22 7.77 19.20
CA GLY A 166 2.41 7.78 18.34
C GLY A 166 3.70 8.04 19.12
N THR A 167 4.74 7.27 18.84
CA THR A 167 6.06 7.30 19.49
C THR A 167 7.20 7.75 18.56
N ARG A 168 7.06 7.58 17.25
CA ARG A 168 7.99 8.09 16.24
C ARG A 168 7.29 8.38 14.92
N ALA A 169 7.52 9.55 14.33
CA ALA A 169 7.05 9.88 12.98
C ALA A 169 8.21 9.83 11.97
N ILE A 170 7.94 9.35 10.74
CA ILE A 170 8.96 9.07 9.72
C ILE A 170 8.42 9.49 8.34
N THR A 171 9.15 10.34 7.61
CA THR A 171 8.80 10.68 6.21
C THR A 171 10.04 10.92 5.34
N HIS A 172 9.84 11.03 4.03
CA HIS A 172 10.91 11.26 3.04
C HIS A 172 11.48 12.67 3.12
N GLN A 173 12.78 12.80 2.83
CA GLN A 173 13.44 14.10 2.80
C GLN A 173 12.85 15.01 1.71
N GLN A 174 12.41 14.45 0.57
CA GLN A 174 11.72 15.20 -0.48
C GLN A 174 10.41 15.87 -0.04
N TRP A 175 9.71 15.31 0.96
CA TRP A 175 8.55 16.00 1.55
C TRP A 175 8.99 17.18 2.42
N ILE A 176 10.03 16.96 3.23
CA ILE A 176 10.59 17.95 4.17
C ILE A 176 11.18 19.15 3.44
N ASP A 177 11.89 18.94 2.33
CA ASP A 177 12.64 20.00 1.64
C ASP A 177 11.80 20.82 0.67
N SER A 178 10.88 20.19 -0.07
CA SER A 178 10.18 20.83 -1.19
C SER A 178 8.66 20.64 -1.24
N GLU A 179 8.10 19.77 -0.39
CA GLU A 179 6.70 19.28 -0.45
C GLU A 179 6.42 18.47 -1.73
N ASN A 180 7.40 17.67 -2.21
CA ASN A 180 7.18 16.85 -3.39
C ASN A 180 6.06 15.82 -3.14
N LEU A 181 4.99 15.96 -3.90
CA LEU A 181 3.75 15.19 -3.82
C LEU A 181 3.94 13.71 -4.18
N ASP A 182 4.97 13.35 -4.95
CA ASP A 182 5.40 11.97 -5.18
C ASP A 182 5.72 11.23 -3.88
N PHE A 183 6.15 11.99 -2.86
CA PHE A 183 6.62 11.53 -1.56
C PHE A 183 5.67 11.93 -0.42
N ASP A 184 4.39 12.22 -0.71
CA ASP A 184 3.36 12.48 0.30
C ASP A 184 2.91 11.19 1.03
N GLN A 185 3.85 10.43 1.59
CA GLN A 185 3.61 9.25 2.43
C GLN A 185 4.48 9.28 3.68
N ALA A 186 3.90 8.94 4.84
CA ALA A 186 4.62 8.84 6.10
C ALA A 186 4.28 7.54 6.86
N LEU A 187 5.21 7.10 7.69
CA LEU A 187 4.98 6.06 8.69
C LEU A 187 4.96 6.69 10.09
N ILE A 188 4.09 6.20 10.95
CA ILE A 188 4.10 6.53 12.38
C ILE A 188 4.18 5.21 13.15
N GLU A 189 5.15 5.12 14.06
CA GLU A 189 5.21 4.07 15.08
C GLU A 189 4.32 4.47 16.26
N VAL A 190 3.65 3.48 16.86
CA VAL A 190 2.78 3.66 18.03
C VAL A 190 3.25 2.85 19.24
N ALA A 191 2.85 3.26 20.43
CA ALA A 191 3.08 2.51 21.66
C ALA A 191 2.26 1.19 21.67
N PRO A 192 2.82 0.06 22.13
CA PRO A 192 2.04 -1.13 22.47
C PRO A 192 1.04 -0.81 23.60
N ARG A 193 -0.22 -1.24 23.47
CA ARG A 193 -1.27 -0.96 24.45
C ARG A 193 -1.51 -2.19 25.32
N SER A 194 -1.37 -2.04 26.64
CA SER A 194 -1.58 -3.14 27.62
C SER A 194 -0.75 -4.41 27.31
N GLY A 195 0.47 -4.23 26.81
CA GLY A 195 1.35 -5.34 26.39
C GLY A 195 1.03 -5.95 25.01
N LEU A 196 0.00 -5.47 24.31
CA LEU A 196 -0.38 -5.93 22.97
C LEU A 196 0.09 -4.95 21.90
N ASN A 197 0.64 -5.50 20.81
CA ASN A 197 1.00 -4.73 19.62
C ASN A 197 -0.22 -4.46 18.73
N LEU A 198 -0.25 -3.32 18.04
CA LEU A 198 -1.35 -2.86 17.18
C LEU A 198 -1.79 -3.95 16.19
N VAL A 199 -0.85 -4.50 15.42
CA VAL A 199 -1.10 -5.51 14.39
C VAL A 199 -1.61 -6.84 14.99
N SER A 200 -1.32 -7.14 16.26
CA SER A 200 -1.89 -8.29 16.96
C SER A 200 -3.35 -8.07 17.34
N VAL A 201 -3.77 -6.81 17.56
CA VAL A 201 -5.17 -6.47 17.86
C VAL A 201 -5.99 -6.33 16.58
N VAL A 202 -5.54 -5.53 15.60
CA VAL A 202 -6.35 -5.12 14.45
C VAL A 202 -5.96 -5.71 13.09
N GLY A 203 -4.88 -6.51 13.06
CA GLY A 203 -4.22 -6.90 11.81
C GLY A 203 -3.32 -5.80 11.26
N GLY A 204 -2.53 -6.14 10.25
CA GLY A 204 -1.63 -5.24 9.55
C GLY A 204 -1.70 -5.46 8.05
N ASN A 205 -1.79 -4.38 7.29
CA ASN A 205 -1.91 -4.43 5.84
C ASN A 205 -0.56 -4.77 5.18
N GLY A 206 -0.64 -5.37 3.99
CA GLY A 206 0.48 -5.35 3.07
C GLY A 206 0.62 -3.97 2.44
N LEU A 207 1.83 -3.52 2.17
CA LEU A 207 2.10 -2.42 1.24
C LEU A 207 2.38 -3.03 -0.15
N ALA A 208 1.97 -2.36 -1.22
CA ALA A 208 2.16 -2.79 -2.61
C ALA A 208 2.73 -1.60 -3.40
N TRP A 209 3.93 -1.76 -3.97
CA TRP A 209 4.71 -0.66 -4.55
C TRP A 209 5.06 -0.85 -6.02
N ASN A 210 5.32 0.27 -6.72
CA ASN A 210 5.59 0.36 -8.17
C ASN A 210 4.46 -0.13 -9.09
N TYR A 211 3.22 -0.16 -8.61
CA TYR A 211 2.04 -0.44 -9.46
C TYR A 211 1.64 0.83 -10.22
N PRO A 212 1.16 0.71 -11.48
CA PRO A 212 0.81 1.86 -12.31
C PRO A 212 -0.41 2.62 -11.78
N ALA A 213 -0.57 3.88 -12.17
CA ALA A 213 -1.73 4.71 -11.79
C ALA A 213 -3.10 4.12 -12.22
N THR A 214 -3.13 3.26 -13.24
CA THR A 214 -4.35 2.65 -13.79
C THR A 214 -4.61 1.27 -13.19
N GLU A 215 -5.54 1.17 -12.23
CA GLU A 215 -5.93 -0.07 -11.55
C GLU A 215 -7.46 -0.13 -11.32
N SER A 216 -7.98 -1.27 -10.84
CA SER A 216 -9.44 -1.56 -10.78
C SER A 216 -9.90 -2.22 -9.49
N ASP A 217 -11.15 -1.97 -9.06
CA ASP A 217 -11.68 -2.33 -7.72
C ASP A 217 -10.83 -1.76 -6.57
N ILE A 218 -10.28 -0.55 -6.78
CA ILE A 218 -9.58 0.22 -5.76
C ILE A 218 -10.56 0.66 -4.69
N ARG A 219 -10.23 0.42 -3.42
CA ARG A 219 -11.10 0.72 -2.27
C ARG A 219 -10.42 1.73 -1.37
N VAL A 220 -10.93 2.96 -1.37
CA VAL A 220 -10.43 4.06 -0.54
C VAL A 220 -11.29 4.18 0.71
N TRP A 221 -10.66 4.38 1.87
CA TRP A 221 -11.33 4.57 3.17
C TRP A 221 -10.77 5.79 3.88
N GLY A 222 -11.63 6.54 4.59
CA GLY A 222 -11.19 7.66 5.44
C GLY A 222 -12.32 8.34 6.19
N TRP A 223 -11.97 9.31 7.04
CA TRP A 223 -12.88 10.14 7.84
C TRP A 223 -12.85 11.59 7.35
N PRO A 224 -13.53 11.93 6.24
CA PRO A 224 -13.70 13.32 5.82
C PRO A 224 -14.44 14.12 6.90
N ALA A 225 -13.97 15.33 7.20
CA ALA A 225 -14.45 16.16 8.31
C ALA A 225 -14.82 17.60 7.89
N GLU A 226 -15.24 17.77 6.64
CA GLU A 226 -15.55 19.06 6.03
C GLU A 226 -16.78 18.97 5.12
N GLY A 227 -17.59 20.05 5.08
CA GLY A 227 -18.69 20.19 4.13
C GLY A 227 -19.89 19.30 4.47
N VAL A 228 -20.20 18.32 3.63
CA VAL A 228 -21.30 17.36 3.89
C VAL A 228 -20.91 16.25 4.89
N TYR A 229 -19.65 16.24 5.33
CA TYR A 229 -19.13 15.27 6.29
C TYR A 229 -18.72 15.95 7.60
N ASN A 230 -18.62 15.16 8.67
CA ASN A 230 -18.35 15.63 10.03
C ASN A 230 -17.19 14.92 10.74
N GLY A 231 -16.47 14.02 10.06
CA GLY A 231 -15.32 13.32 10.64
C GLY A 231 -15.67 12.23 11.65
N GLU A 232 -16.95 12.00 11.96
CA GLU A 232 -17.38 11.08 13.01
C GLU A 232 -17.71 9.67 12.51
N THR A 233 -17.81 9.47 11.20
CA THR A 233 -18.05 8.14 10.61
C THR A 233 -17.17 7.91 9.39
N VAL A 234 -16.69 6.67 9.23
CA VAL A 234 -15.86 6.30 8.08
C VAL A 234 -16.67 6.34 6.80
N GLN A 235 -16.04 6.84 5.74
CA GLN A 235 -16.57 6.87 4.38
C GLN A 235 -15.68 6.01 3.46
N ARG A 236 -16.25 5.57 2.34
CA ARG A 236 -15.55 4.68 1.40
C ARG A 236 -15.95 4.91 -0.05
N CYS A 237 -14.95 5.06 -0.91
CA CYS A 237 -15.11 4.99 -2.36
C CYS A 237 -14.64 3.63 -2.89
N VAL A 238 -15.28 3.14 -3.96
CA VAL A 238 -14.83 1.98 -4.72
C VAL A 238 -14.91 2.31 -6.20
N GLY A 239 -13.85 2.07 -6.96
CA GLY A 239 -13.80 2.43 -8.37
C GLY A 239 -12.53 1.96 -9.08
N ASN A 240 -12.33 2.50 -10.28
CA ASN A 240 -11.09 2.33 -11.04
C ASN A 240 -10.29 3.63 -10.99
N THR A 241 -8.97 3.54 -10.98
CA THR A 241 -8.09 4.69 -11.09
C THR A 241 -7.65 4.95 -12.53
N THR A 242 -7.31 6.20 -12.80
CA THR A 242 -6.67 6.65 -14.04
C THR A 242 -5.54 7.62 -13.71
N PRO A 243 -4.61 7.91 -14.63
CA PRO A 243 -3.58 8.92 -14.38
C PRO A 243 -4.19 10.30 -14.10
N PHE A 244 -3.63 10.98 -13.11
CA PHE A 244 -3.76 12.43 -12.96
C PHE A 244 -2.58 13.07 -13.68
N GLU A 245 -2.87 13.66 -14.83
CA GLU A 245 -1.90 14.32 -15.73
C GLU A 245 -0.72 13.39 -16.11
N SER A 246 0.45 13.96 -16.41
CA SER A 246 1.69 13.23 -16.72
C SER A 246 2.54 12.90 -15.49
N ALA A 247 2.15 13.37 -14.30
CA ALA A 247 2.93 13.30 -13.06
C ALA A 247 3.01 11.91 -12.40
N GLY A 248 2.44 10.86 -13.02
CA GLY A 248 2.43 9.51 -12.46
C GLY A 248 1.42 9.27 -11.32
N ASP A 249 0.80 10.33 -10.82
CA ASP A 249 -0.31 10.32 -9.88
C ASP A 249 -1.52 9.49 -10.37
N ALA A 250 -2.29 8.95 -9.44
CA ALA A 250 -3.57 8.29 -9.69
C ALA A 250 -4.74 9.14 -9.18
N LYS A 251 -5.83 9.23 -9.96
CA LYS A 251 -7.12 9.79 -9.53
C LYS A 251 -8.23 8.74 -9.52
N ILE A 252 -9.16 8.87 -8.58
CA ILE A 252 -10.38 8.06 -8.47
C ILE A 252 -11.60 8.96 -8.25
N PRO A 253 -12.74 8.75 -8.96
CA PRO A 253 -13.98 9.49 -8.71
C PRO A 253 -14.45 9.24 -7.28
N CYS A 254 -14.37 10.26 -6.43
CA CYS A 254 -14.52 10.08 -4.98
C CYS A 254 -14.73 11.43 -4.27
N PRO A 255 -15.89 11.67 -3.64
CA PRO A 255 -16.27 13.00 -3.13
C PRO A 255 -15.78 13.33 -1.71
N LEU A 256 -14.83 12.56 -1.14
CA LEU A 256 -14.41 12.77 0.25
C LEU A 256 -13.60 14.08 0.38
N THR A 257 -13.84 14.82 1.46
CA THR A 257 -13.20 16.11 1.77
C THR A 257 -11.96 15.93 2.66
N GLY A 258 -11.39 17.04 3.17
CA GLY A 258 -10.24 16.98 4.09
C GLY A 258 -10.49 16.05 5.28
N GLY A 259 -9.43 15.46 5.84
CA GLY A 259 -9.51 14.40 6.86
C GLY A 259 -9.54 12.98 6.27
N ALA A 260 -9.96 12.82 5.01
CA ALA A 260 -9.75 11.59 4.24
C ALA A 260 -8.28 11.37 3.82
N SER A 261 -7.45 12.41 3.92
CA SER A 261 -5.99 12.38 3.75
C SER A 261 -5.33 11.27 4.55
N GLY A 262 -4.31 10.62 3.99
CA GLY A 262 -3.64 9.46 4.57
C GLY A 262 -4.47 8.16 4.59
N GLY A 263 -5.75 8.23 4.21
CA GLY A 263 -6.63 7.08 4.11
C GLY A 263 -6.15 6.05 3.08
N PRO A 264 -6.19 4.74 3.37
CA PRO A 264 -5.60 3.71 2.52
C PRO A 264 -6.40 3.49 1.23
N TRP A 265 -5.69 3.36 0.11
CA TRP A 265 -6.21 2.89 -1.17
C TRP A 265 -5.80 1.43 -1.35
N PHE A 266 -6.75 0.51 -1.20
CA PHE A 266 -6.50 -0.92 -1.35
C PHE A 266 -6.62 -1.37 -2.80
N ILE A 267 -5.54 -1.95 -3.36
CA ILE A 267 -5.54 -2.64 -4.66
C ILE A 267 -6.10 -4.06 -4.58
N SER A 268 -6.11 -4.66 -3.38
CA SER A 268 -6.82 -5.91 -3.13
C SER A 268 -7.05 -6.14 -1.64
N MET A 269 -8.23 -6.63 -1.26
CA MET A 269 -8.52 -7.06 0.11
C MET A 269 -8.13 -8.54 0.28
N ALA A 270 -7.40 -8.85 1.36
CA ALA A 270 -7.05 -10.23 1.71
C ALA A 270 -8.16 -10.89 2.54
N ASN A 271 -8.76 -10.14 3.47
CA ASN A 271 -9.99 -10.48 4.19
C ASN A 271 -10.80 -9.19 4.46
N ALA A 272 -11.76 -9.22 5.39
CA ALA A 272 -12.55 -8.02 5.74
C ALA A 272 -11.78 -6.97 6.57
N ASN A 273 -10.67 -7.35 7.23
CA ASN A 273 -9.90 -6.52 8.14
C ASN A 273 -8.66 -5.90 7.49
N VAL A 274 -8.05 -6.57 6.51
CA VAL A 274 -6.77 -6.20 5.89
C VAL A 274 -6.69 -6.48 4.39
N GLY A 275 -5.87 -5.68 3.70
CA GLY A 275 -5.57 -5.79 2.27
C GLY A 275 -4.15 -5.37 1.92
N PHE A 276 -3.95 -5.04 0.65
CA PHE A 276 -2.72 -4.47 0.10
C PHE A 276 -2.95 -2.98 -0.19
N ILE A 277 -2.35 -2.11 0.64
CA ILE A 277 -2.34 -0.65 0.45
C ILE A 277 -1.37 -0.34 -0.69
N TRP A 278 -1.85 0.33 -1.72
CA TRP A 278 -1.07 0.73 -2.89
C TRP A 278 -0.86 2.24 -2.98
N ALA A 279 -1.77 3.03 -2.44
CA ALA A 279 -1.63 4.47 -2.29
C ALA A 279 -2.27 4.93 -0.97
N VAL A 280 -2.03 6.18 -0.58
CA VAL A 280 -2.75 6.88 0.50
C VAL A 280 -3.27 8.21 -0.04
N THR A 281 -4.46 8.64 0.38
CA THR A 281 -5.06 9.89 -0.08
C THR A 281 -4.12 11.08 0.17
N SER A 282 -3.69 11.78 -0.87
CA SER A 282 -2.82 12.96 -0.79
C SER A 282 -3.64 14.25 -0.96
N ARG A 283 -4.38 14.33 -2.07
CA ARG A 283 -5.04 15.53 -2.57
C ARG A 283 -6.47 15.26 -2.99
N ARG A 284 -7.23 16.32 -3.24
CA ARG A 284 -8.55 16.26 -3.90
C ARG A 284 -8.69 17.39 -4.91
N THR A 285 -9.51 17.20 -5.95
CA THR A 285 -9.93 18.33 -6.77
C THR A 285 -10.84 19.26 -5.98
N VAL A 286 -10.59 20.57 -6.05
CA VAL A 286 -11.50 21.63 -5.57
C VAL A 286 -12.29 22.26 -6.71
N THR A 287 -11.90 22.01 -7.96
CA THR A 287 -12.63 22.41 -9.17
C THR A 287 -13.11 21.21 -10.00
N GLY A 288 -14.18 21.41 -10.78
CA GLY A 288 -14.70 20.38 -11.68
C GLY A 288 -15.28 19.15 -10.97
N PRO A 289 -15.19 17.94 -11.56
CA PRO A 289 -15.66 16.70 -10.93
C PRO A 289 -14.81 16.31 -9.72
N ALA A 290 -15.44 15.76 -8.68
CA ALA A 290 -14.75 15.40 -7.44
C ALA A 290 -13.92 14.11 -7.57
N TYR A 291 -12.60 14.26 -7.52
CA TYR A 291 -11.62 13.18 -7.46
C TYR A 291 -10.83 13.27 -6.15
N LEU A 292 -10.49 12.11 -5.58
CA LEU A 292 -9.29 12.01 -4.75
C LEU A 292 -8.09 11.69 -5.65
N ILE A 293 -6.92 12.23 -5.27
CA ILE A 293 -5.65 12.09 -5.97
C ILE A 293 -4.60 11.54 -4.98
N ALA A 294 -3.77 10.62 -5.45
CA ALA A 294 -2.68 10.04 -4.68
C ALA A 294 -1.54 9.59 -5.58
N HIS A 295 -0.30 9.79 -5.15
CA HIS A 295 0.84 9.17 -5.83
C HIS A 295 0.86 7.66 -5.49
N PRO A 296 1.02 6.77 -6.49
CA PRO A 296 1.27 5.34 -6.27
C PRO A 296 2.48 5.12 -5.36
N VAL A 297 2.39 4.24 -4.35
CA VAL A 297 3.51 4.00 -3.44
C VAL A 297 4.74 3.51 -4.24
N GLY A 298 5.79 4.33 -4.27
CA GLY A 298 7.04 4.00 -4.93
C GLY A 298 7.91 3.06 -4.09
N ARG A 299 8.96 2.50 -4.70
CA ARG A 299 10.00 1.72 -4.00
C ARG A 299 10.69 2.50 -2.86
N SER A 300 10.57 3.82 -2.84
CA SER A 300 10.94 4.74 -1.74
C SER A 300 10.30 4.35 -0.39
N ILE A 301 9.18 3.63 -0.37
CA ILE A 301 8.59 3.08 0.87
C ILE A 301 9.52 2.10 1.59
N LEU A 302 10.45 1.47 0.86
CA LEU A 302 11.46 0.60 1.46
C LEU A 302 12.49 1.40 2.27
N THR A 303 12.71 2.69 1.97
CA THR A 303 13.51 3.57 2.85
C THR A 303 12.77 3.79 4.17
N LEU A 304 11.50 4.24 4.16
CA LEU A 304 10.73 4.45 5.39
C LEU A 304 10.65 3.17 6.22
N LEU A 305 10.37 2.04 5.57
CA LEU A 305 10.36 0.73 6.22
C LEU A 305 11.74 0.27 6.72
N SER A 306 12.86 0.72 6.16
CA SER A 306 14.19 0.43 6.72
C SER A 306 14.52 1.28 7.96
N VAL A 307 14.06 2.53 7.99
CA VAL A 307 14.18 3.42 9.17
C VAL A 307 13.29 2.95 10.32
N ALA A 308 12.14 2.33 10.01
CA ALA A 308 11.35 1.56 10.98
C ALA A 308 12.05 0.24 11.39
N ARG A 309 12.53 -0.55 10.42
CA ARG A 309 13.14 -1.89 10.64
C ARG A 309 14.62 -1.87 11.02
N ALA A 310 15.03 -0.98 11.92
CA ALA A 310 16.35 -1.07 12.55
C ALA A 310 16.53 -2.33 13.44
N SER A 311 15.52 -3.21 13.52
CA SER A 311 15.45 -4.41 14.38
C SER A 311 15.21 -5.75 13.63
N ARG A 312 16.14 -6.10 12.72
CA ARG A 312 16.45 -7.48 12.24
C ARG A 312 15.45 -8.21 11.29
N VAL A 313 15.95 -9.28 10.63
CA VAL A 313 15.44 -9.95 9.39
C VAL A 313 15.79 -11.47 9.47
N ALA A 314 15.09 -12.50 8.92
CA ALA A 314 15.05 -12.92 7.49
C ALA A 314 14.16 -14.19 7.15
N PRO A 315 13.91 -14.54 5.85
CA PRO A 315 12.97 -15.63 5.38
C PRO A 315 13.52 -16.60 4.27
N ARG A 316 12.73 -17.58 3.71
CA ARG A 316 12.90 -18.15 2.31
C ARG A 316 11.79 -19.08 1.68
N THR A 317 12.00 -19.55 0.42
CA THR A 317 11.05 -20.12 -0.62
C THR A 317 11.76 -20.99 -1.73
N THR A 318 11.24 -21.76 -2.75
CA THR A 318 9.96 -22.44 -3.22
C THR A 318 10.19 -23.31 -4.54
N ASP A 319 9.18 -24.06 -5.07
CA ASP A 319 8.91 -24.47 -6.51
C ASP A 319 9.11 -26.00 -6.96
N ARG A 320 9.05 -26.61 -8.19
CA ARG A 320 8.97 -26.23 -9.64
C ARG A 320 8.56 -27.36 -10.71
N ALA A 321 7.28 -27.72 -10.92
CA ALA A 321 6.69 -28.47 -12.11
C ALA A 321 7.11 -29.94 -12.43
N ALA A 322 6.49 -30.77 -13.31
CA ALA A 322 5.40 -30.71 -14.34
C ALA A 322 4.83 -32.18 -14.54
N SER A 323 4.12 -32.72 -15.57
CA SER A 323 3.07 -32.40 -16.59
C SER A 323 2.61 -33.78 -17.19
N ARG A 324 1.53 -34.05 -17.96
CA ARG A 324 0.31 -33.32 -18.40
C ARG A 324 -0.95 -34.05 -17.86
N THR A 325 -1.60 -35.12 -18.35
CA THR A 325 -1.71 -35.85 -19.65
C THR A 325 -2.96 -36.78 -19.50
N SER A 326 -4.03 -36.80 -20.29
CA SER A 326 -4.43 -36.05 -21.50
C SER A 326 -5.85 -35.38 -21.49
N ILE A 327 -6.65 -35.37 -20.40
CA ILE A 327 -7.91 -34.54 -20.32
C ILE A 327 -7.56 -33.05 -20.50
N SER A 328 -8.54 -32.15 -20.72
CA SER A 328 -8.27 -30.71 -20.81
C SER A 328 -8.50 -29.96 -19.50
N LEU A 329 -7.56 -29.10 -19.12
CA LEU A 329 -7.66 -28.16 -18.01
C LEU A 329 -7.00 -26.83 -18.39
N ARG A 330 -7.72 -25.72 -18.25
CA ARG A 330 -7.22 -24.36 -18.47
C ARG A 330 -7.42 -23.51 -17.21
N ALA A 331 -6.38 -22.77 -16.85
CA ALA A 331 -6.44 -21.74 -15.81
C ALA A 331 -6.69 -20.38 -16.46
N VAL A 332 -7.64 -19.62 -15.90
CA VAL A 332 -8.00 -18.27 -16.34
C VAL A 332 -8.05 -17.35 -15.12
N PRO A 333 -7.10 -16.40 -14.97
CA PRO A 333 -5.82 -16.29 -15.71
C PRO A 333 -4.77 -17.33 -15.24
N PRO A 334 -3.76 -17.69 -16.06
CA PRO A 334 -2.70 -18.64 -15.69
C PRO A 334 -1.58 -18.02 -14.84
N ARG A 335 -1.59 -16.70 -14.66
CA ARG A 335 -0.80 -15.94 -13.67
C ARG A 335 -1.80 -15.26 -12.74
N VAL A 336 -1.64 -15.40 -11.43
CA VAL A 336 -2.42 -14.68 -10.41
C VAL A 336 -1.49 -14.16 -9.34
N GLY A 337 -1.91 -13.09 -8.67
CA GLY A 337 -1.36 -12.72 -7.38
C GLY A 337 -1.82 -13.65 -6.26
N ARG A 338 -1.10 -13.64 -5.14
CA ARG A 338 -1.51 -14.32 -3.91
C ARG A 338 -2.90 -13.85 -3.48
N GLY A 339 -3.81 -14.81 -3.26
CA GLY A 339 -5.20 -14.53 -2.86
C GLY A 339 -6.14 -14.09 -4.00
N GLN A 340 -5.64 -13.65 -5.15
CA GLN A 340 -6.47 -13.38 -6.34
C GLN A 340 -7.11 -14.68 -6.85
N LEU A 341 -8.31 -14.56 -7.41
CA LEU A 341 -9.09 -15.70 -7.90
C LEU A 341 -8.51 -16.25 -9.21
N VAL A 342 -8.21 -17.56 -9.25
CA VAL A 342 -8.04 -18.32 -10.50
C VAL A 342 -9.27 -19.19 -10.74
N ARG A 343 -9.82 -19.14 -11.96
CA ARG A 343 -10.82 -20.09 -12.44
C ARG A 343 -10.12 -21.23 -13.16
N LEU A 344 -10.51 -22.46 -12.86
CA LEU A 344 -9.96 -23.68 -13.45
C LEU A 344 -11.08 -24.36 -14.23
N ARG A 345 -11.10 -24.16 -15.55
CA ARG A 345 -12.10 -24.75 -16.45
C ARG A 345 -11.58 -26.06 -17.02
N SER A 346 -12.31 -27.14 -16.77
CA SER A 346 -12.06 -28.48 -17.28
C SER A 346 -13.10 -28.84 -18.34
N ARG A 347 -12.69 -29.52 -19.41
CA ARG A 347 -13.61 -30.18 -20.37
C ARG A 347 -13.23 -31.65 -20.53
N THR A 348 -14.23 -32.51 -20.40
CA THR A 348 -14.18 -33.97 -20.58
C THR A 348 -15.58 -34.45 -21.01
N SER A 349 -15.92 -35.73 -20.89
CA SER A 349 -17.25 -36.23 -21.22
C SER A 349 -18.33 -35.65 -20.30
N ALA A 350 -19.59 -35.65 -20.74
CA ALA A 350 -20.74 -35.22 -19.92
C ALA A 350 -20.93 -36.11 -18.67
N SER A 351 -21.63 -35.59 -17.65
CA SER A 351 -22.03 -36.29 -16.40
C SER A 351 -20.89 -36.95 -15.58
N THR A 352 -19.64 -36.67 -15.94
CA THR A 352 -18.43 -37.37 -15.52
C THR A 352 -17.90 -36.81 -14.22
N ARG A 353 -17.53 -37.68 -13.27
CA ARG A 353 -16.95 -37.28 -11.98
C ARG A 353 -15.52 -36.76 -12.17
N VAL A 354 -15.29 -35.50 -11.82
CA VAL A 354 -13.99 -34.83 -11.92
C VAL A 354 -13.49 -34.48 -10.51
N VAL A 355 -12.33 -35.01 -10.16
CA VAL A 355 -11.62 -34.70 -8.91
C VAL A 355 -10.56 -33.63 -9.20
N LEU A 356 -10.67 -32.47 -8.55
CA LEU A 356 -9.61 -31.47 -8.51
C LEU A 356 -8.60 -31.82 -7.41
N GLY A 357 -7.31 -31.77 -7.74
CA GLY A 357 -6.21 -31.79 -6.79
C GLY A 357 -5.19 -30.70 -7.07
N VAL A 358 -4.35 -30.41 -6.08
CA VAL A 358 -3.25 -29.45 -6.16
C VAL A 358 -1.96 -30.06 -5.60
N ARG A 359 -0.81 -29.63 -6.12
CA ARG A 359 0.49 -29.85 -5.47
C ARG A 359 1.35 -28.57 -5.51
N TYR A 360 2.25 -28.46 -4.54
CA TYR A 360 2.99 -27.23 -4.24
C TYR A 360 4.44 -27.19 -4.75
N SER A 361 4.95 -28.30 -5.27
CA SER A 361 6.31 -28.44 -5.81
C SER A 361 6.31 -29.32 -7.07
N ALA A 362 7.50 -29.55 -7.61
CA ALA A 362 7.74 -30.39 -8.78
C ALA A 362 7.16 -31.80 -8.63
N ASN A 363 7.66 -32.51 -7.61
CA ASN A 363 7.46 -33.94 -7.42
C ASN A 363 6.62 -34.23 -6.15
N GLY A 364 6.10 -33.19 -5.50
CA GLY A 364 5.31 -33.30 -4.27
C GLY A 364 3.95 -33.97 -4.46
N ALA A 365 3.42 -34.50 -3.35
CA ALA A 365 2.15 -35.20 -3.29
C ALA A 365 0.96 -34.35 -3.78
N TRP A 366 -0.05 -35.04 -4.31
CA TRP A 366 -1.29 -34.45 -4.80
C TRP A 366 -2.36 -34.44 -3.70
N HIS A 367 -2.66 -33.26 -3.17
CA HIS A 367 -3.76 -33.08 -2.22
C HIS A 367 -5.08 -32.93 -2.98
N ARG A 368 -6.16 -33.58 -2.51
CA ARG A 368 -7.51 -33.36 -3.05
C ARG A 368 -8.00 -31.97 -2.60
N VAL A 369 -8.68 -31.26 -3.49
CA VAL A 369 -9.21 -29.92 -3.22
C VAL A 369 -10.74 -29.91 -3.28
N GLU A 370 -11.30 -30.39 -4.38
CA GLU A 370 -12.74 -30.29 -4.66
C GLU A 370 -13.16 -31.45 -5.57
N VAL A 371 -14.43 -31.84 -5.57
CA VAL A 371 -14.97 -32.90 -6.44
C VAL A 371 -16.30 -32.43 -7.01
N LYS A 372 -16.46 -32.52 -8.34
CA LYS A 372 -17.70 -32.15 -9.05
C LYS A 372 -18.04 -33.19 -10.10
N ARG A 373 -19.20 -33.04 -10.76
CA ARG A 373 -19.48 -33.65 -12.07
C ARG A 373 -19.44 -32.57 -13.16
N THR A 374 -19.19 -32.97 -14.39
CA THR A 374 -19.44 -32.12 -15.57
C THR A 374 -20.93 -31.96 -15.85
N GLY A 375 -21.31 -30.81 -16.43
CA GLY A 375 -22.65 -30.61 -16.99
C GLY A 375 -22.87 -31.42 -18.27
N GLY A 376 -24.04 -31.24 -18.90
CA GLY A 376 -24.37 -31.85 -20.19
C GLY A 376 -23.44 -31.41 -21.33
N ASP A 377 -22.80 -30.25 -21.21
CA ASP A 377 -21.80 -29.71 -22.14
C ASP A 377 -20.38 -30.31 -21.97
N GLY A 378 -20.19 -31.22 -21.01
CA GLY A 378 -18.89 -31.80 -20.69
C GLY A 378 -17.94 -30.87 -19.93
N ILE A 379 -18.42 -29.73 -19.41
CA ILE A 379 -17.58 -28.72 -18.76
C ILE A 379 -17.82 -28.70 -17.25
N VAL A 380 -16.79 -28.33 -16.50
CA VAL A 380 -16.89 -28.00 -15.08
C VAL A 380 -15.87 -26.91 -14.71
N GLU A 381 -16.26 -25.98 -13.85
CA GLU A 381 -15.39 -24.94 -13.31
C GLU A 381 -15.15 -25.10 -11.80
N PHE A 382 -13.90 -24.87 -11.40
CA PHE A 382 -13.47 -24.77 -10.01
C PHE A 382 -12.90 -23.37 -9.75
N GLN A 383 -13.17 -22.81 -8.58
CA GLN A 383 -12.73 -21.49 -8.16
C GLN A 383 -11.72 -21.61 -7.02
N GLN A 384 -10.57 -20.94 -7.12
CA GLN A 384 -9.46 -21.11 -6.18
C GLN A 384 -8.77 -19.78 -5.88
N LYS A 385 -8.44 -19.53 -4.60
CA LYS A 385 -7.66 -18.37 -4.14
C LYS A 385 -6.32 -18.84 -3.55
N PRO A 386 -5.26 -19.06 -4.34
CA PRO A 386 -4.01 -19.63 -3.84
C PRO A 386 -3.26 -18.66 -2.90
N ALA A 387 -3.13 -19.04 -1.62
CA ALA A 387 -2.45 -18.25 -0.59
C ALA A 387 -0.92 -18.45 -0.56
N ARG A 388 -0.39 -19.60 -1.00
CA ARG A 388 1.06 -19.89 -1.01
C ARG A 388 1.70 -19.43 -2.33
N VAL A 389 2.78 -18.65 -2.24
CA VAL A 389 3.58 -18.09 -3.36
C VAL A 389 4.41 -19.15 -4.09
N GLY A 390 4.67 -18.96 -5.38
CA GLY A 390 5.36 -19.89 -6.27
C GLY A 390 4.43 -20.53 -7.30
N LEU A 391 4.90 -21.48 -8.10
CA LEU A 391 4.04 -22.13 -9.08
C LEU A 391 3.24 -23.28 -8.46
N ARG A 392 2.02 -23.47 -8.99
CA ARG A 392 1.08 -24.50 -8.57
C ARG A 392 0.75 -25.39 -9.75
N TRP A 393 0.57 -26.67 -9.48
CA TRP A 393 0.00 -27.60 -10.44
C TRP A 393 -1.38 -27.95 -9.91
N TYR A 394 -2.39 -27.54 -10.66
CA TYR A 394 -3.75 -28.01 -10.49
C TYR A 394 -3.96 -29.16 -11.45
N ARG A 395 -4.54 -30.25 -10.96
CA ARG A 395 -4.85 -31.44 -11.74
C ARG A 395 -6.31 -31.78 -11.60
N VAL A 396 -6.97 -32.02 -12.73
CA VAL A 396 -8.24 -32.74 -12.77
C VAL A 396 -7.99 -34.20 -13.14
N ARG A 397 -8.74 -35.10 -12.52
CA ARG A 397 -8.69 -36.55 -12.77
C ARG A 397 -10.12 -37.10 -12.86
N THR A 398 -10.36 -37.94 -13.87
CA THR A 398 -11.55 -38.80 -14.00
C THR A 398 -11.16 -40.24 -13.61
N THR A 399 -11.99 -41.24 -13.94
CA THR A 399 -11.60 -42.66 -13.85
C THR A 399 -10.47 -43.00 -14.83
N THR A 400 -10.53 -42.49 -16.06
CA THR A 400 -9.68 -42.90 -17.19
C THR A 400 -8.59 -41.89 -17.58
N ALA A 401 -8.70 -40.63 -17.17
CA ALA A 401 -7.82 -39.56 -17.66
C ALA A 401 -7.35 -38.59 -16.56
N THR A 402 -6.22 -37.92 -16.80
CA THR A 402 -5.63 -36.88 -15.93
C THR A 402 -5.28 -35.62 -16.73
N ALA A 403 -5.32 -34.43 -16.15
CA ALA A 403 -4.91 -33.20 -16.83
C ALA A 403 -4.38 -32.17 -15.86
N THR A 404 -3.25 -31.55 -16.20
CA THR A 404 -2.54 -30.62 -15.32
C THR A 404 -2.37 -29.27 -15.99
N VAL A 405 -2.68 -28.20 -15.26
CA VAL A 405 -2.33 -26.83 -15.62
C VAL A 405 -1.38 -26.23 -14.58
N ARG A 406 -0.44 -25.41 -15.04
CA ARG A 406 0.52 -24.69 -14.19
C ARG A 406 0.05 -23.25 -14.02
N VAL A 407 -0.13 -22.83 -12.77
CA VAL A 407 -0.45 -21.44 -12.40
C VAL A 407 0.75 -20.82 -11.70
N ARG A 408 1.19 -19.61 -12.09
CA ARG A 408 2.20 -18.86 -11.32
C ARG A 408 1.49 -17.97 -10.31
N VAL A 409 1.74 -18.21 -9.02
CA VAL A 409 1.22 -17.39 -7.92
C VAL A 409 2.32 -16.43 -7.48
N TYR A 410 2.16 -15.15 -7.80
CA TYR A 410 3.07 -14.08 -7.40
C TYR A 410 2.86 -13.73 -5.92
N PRO A 411 3.88 -13.15 -5.22
CA PRO A 411 3.75 -12.78 -3.81
C PRO A 411 2.67 -11.71 -3.55
N CYS A 412 2.33 -10.94 -4.57
CA CYS A 412 1.50 -9.74 -4.53
C CYS A 412 0.33 -9.88 -5.50
N PRO A 413 -0.76 -9.09 -5.37
CA PRO A 413 -1.77 -8.95 -6.42
C PRO A 413 -1.11 -8.67 -7.77
N LEU A 414 -1.59 -9.22 -8.89
CA LEU A 414 -1.07 -8.79 -10.18
C LEU A 414 -1.73 -7.48 -10.62
N PRO A 415 -0.97 -6.50 -11.13
CA PRO A 415 -1.49 -5.28 -11.73
C PRO A 415 -2.44 -5.52 -12.93
N VAL A 416 -3.13 -4.45 -13.33
CA VAL A 416 -3.89 -4.37 -14.58
C VAL A 416 -2.96 -4.45 -15.80
N ASP A 417 -1.87 -3.66 -15.81
CA ASP A 417 -0.77 -3.87 -16.77
C ASP A 417 -0.03 -5.19 -16.42
N ARG A 418 0.20 -6.04 -17.42
CA ARG A 418 0.83 -7.36 -17.24
C ARG A 418 2.06 -7.58 -18.13
N THR A 419 2.63 -6.49 -18.63
CA THR A 419 3.97 -6.47 -19.24
C THR A 419 5.00 -7.02 -18.24
N ALA A 420 6.10 -7.57 -18.76
CA ALA A 420 7.17 -8.10 -17.90
C ALA A 420 7.79 -6.99 -17.04
N ALA A 421 8.04 -5.81 -17.63
CA ALA A 421 8.63 -4.67 -16.94
C ALA A 421 7.83 -4.23 -15.71
N VAL A 422 6.51 -4.03 -15.83
CA VAL A 422 5.68 -3.66 -14.68
C VAL A 422 5.63 -4.79 -13.65
N VAL A 423 5.36 -6.03 -14.07
CA VAL A 423 5.23 -7.17 -13.16
C VAL A 423 6.51 -7.46 -12.38
N ASP A 424 7.69 -7.33 -13.00
CA ASP A 424 8.98 -7.56 -12.36
C ASP A 424 9.50 -6.31 -11.58
N ALA A 425 8.93 -5.12 -11.82
CA ALA A 425 9.16 -3.92 -11.02
C ALA A 425 8.26 -3.83 -9.77
N THR A 426 7.04 -4.38 -9.82
CA THR A 426 6.11 -4.40 -8.67
C THR A 426 6.60 -5.26 -7.51
N GLY A 427 6.25 -4.88 -6.29
CA GLY A 427 6.49 -5.70 -5.09
C GLY A 427 5.53 -5.39 -3.95
N CYS A 428 5.61 -6.16 -2.87
CA CYS A 428 4.74 -5.99 -1.71
C CYS A 428 5.28 -6.61 -0.42
N THR A 429 4.75 -6.16 0.73
CA THR A 429 4.72 -6.94 1.96
C THR A 429 3.43 -7.79 2.05
N ALA A 430 3.36 -8.72 2.99
CA ALA A 430 2.17 -9.53 3.24
C ALA A 430 1.23 -8.85 4.23
N PRO A 431 -0.10 -8.81 4.01
CA PRO A 431 -1.04 -8.59 5.10
C PRO A 431 -1.06 -9.76 6.10
N VAL A 432 -1.51 -9.48 7.32
CA VAL A 432 -1.85 -10.44 8.39
C VAL A 432 -3.06 -9.89 9.15
N GLY A 433 -4.00 -10.72 9.61
CA GLY A 433 -5.21 -10.28 10.33
C GLY A 433 -6.35 -11.27 10.17
#